data_AF-A0A822H796-F1
#
_entry.id   AF-A0A822H796-F1
#
_cell.length_a   1.000
_cell.length_b   1.000
_cell.length_c   1.000
_cell.angle_alpha   90.00
_cell.angle_beta   90.00
_cell.angle_gamma   90.00
#
_symmetry.space_group_name_H-M   'P 1'
#
loop_
_entity.id
_entity.type
_entity.pdbx_description
1 polymer ?
#
loop_
_entity_poly.entity_id
_entity_poly.type
_entity_poly.pdbx_seq_one_letter_code
_entity_poly.pdbx_strand_id
1 'polypeptide(L)'
;MRLVGDREHEQVWRSKVRTLGPFCLLLWDDPFNTKLTTEKTLYRGAELNKEQIASYEEMAKDDKAHGSFQAYTSTSRNREKAEKFGNTLFIMEVLIAFIA
;
A
#
# COMPACT_ATOMS: atom_id res chain seq x y z
N MET A 1 -19.98 2.95 8.11
CA MET A 1 -20.67 1.69 7.78
C MET A 1 -19.80 0.97 6.76
N ARG A 2 -19.20 -0.18 7.12
CA ARG A 2 -18.31 -0.93 6.20
C ARG A 2 -19.19 -1.65 5.17
N LEU A 3 -19.08 -1.30 3.90
CA LEU A 3 -19.75 -2.00 2.78
C LEU A 3 -19.06 -3.33 2.43
N VAL A 4 -17.84 -3.54 2.92
CA VAL A 4 -17.01 -4.72 2.67
C VAL A 4 -17.45 -5.86 3.60
N GLY A 5 -17.63 -7.05 3.05
CA GLY A 5 -18.11 -8.24 3.77
C GLY A 5 -19.63 -8.47 3.70
N ASP A 6 -20.37 -7.52 3.13
CA ASP A 6 -21.79 -7.68 2.82
C ASP A 6 -21.97 -8.26 1.41
N ARG A 7 -22.70 -9.37 1.31
CA ARG A 7 -22.97 -10.10 0.06
C ARG A 7 -23.95 -9.34 -0.84
N GLU A 8 -24.87 -8.56 -0.27
CA GLU A 8 -25.86 -7.82 -1.07
C GLU A 8 -25.21 -6.72 -1.92
N HIS A 9 -24.06 -6.20 -1.46
CA HIS A 9 -23.37 -5.09 -2.10
C HIS A 9 -22.04 -5.49 -2.78
N GLU A 10 -21.84 -6.79 -3.03
CA GLU A 10 -20.58 -7.37 -3.52
C GLU A 10 -20.02 -6.68 -4.77
N GLN A 11 -20.83 -6.50 -5.80
CA GLN A 11 -20.37 -5.88 -7.05
C GLN A 11 -19.93 -4.42 -6.85
N VAL A 12 -20.61 -3.69 -5.98
CA VAL A 12 -20.35 -2.26 -5.74
C VAL A 12 -19.00 -2.10 -5.04
N TRP A 13 -18.72 -2.87 -3.98
CA TRP A 13 -17.44 -2.74 -3.30
C TRP A 13 -16.29 -3.35 -4.13
N ARG A 14 -16.49 -4.45 -4.86
CA ARG A 14 -15.45 -5.04 -5.74
C ARG A 14 -14.99 -4.09 -6.85
N SER A 15 -15.90 -3.32 -7.44
CA SER A 15 -15.56 -2.36 -8.50
C SER A 15 -14.70 -1.19 -7.98
N LYS A 16 -15.01 -0.67 -6.78
CA LYS A 16 -14.27 0.44 -6.15
C LYS A 16 -12.95 0.00 -5.52
N VAL A 17 -12.86 -1.24 -5.07
CA VAL A 17 -11.64 -1.84 -4.54
C VAL A 17 -10.48 -1.76 -5.52
N ARG A 18 -10.73 -1.98 -6.82
CA ARG A 18 -9.69 -1.94 -7.85
C ARG A 18 -9.08 -0.55 -8.02
N THR A 19 -9.79 0.51 -7.62
CA THR A 19 -9.38 1.91 -7.78
C THR A 19 -8.83 2.54 -6.51
N LEU A 20 -9.06 1.93 -5.34
CA LEU A 20 -8.67 2.49 -4.04
C LEU A 20 -7.21 2.22 -3.63
N GLY A 21 -6.48 1.47 -4.46
CA GLY A 21 -5.06 1.22 -4.26
C GLY A 21 -4.74 0.20 -3.14
N PRO A 22 -3.48 -0.24 -3.06
CA PRO A 22 -3.03 -1.27 -2.12
C PRO A 22 -3.20 -0.97 -0.63
N PHE A 23 -3.38 0.29 -0.21
CA PHE A 23 -3.63 0.59 1.20
C PHE A 23 -5.01 0.09 1.67
N CYS A 24 -5.99 -0.01 0.75
CA CYS A 24 -7.27 -0.67 1.05
C CYS A 24 -7.16 -2.19 1.10
N LEU A 25 -6.09 -2.81 0.56
CA LEU A 25 -5.82 -4.25 0.75
C LEU A 25 -5.34 -4.54 2.19
N LEU A 26 -4.68 -3.58 2.86
CA LEU A 26 -4.31 -3.71 4.27
C LEU A 26 -5.50 -3.53 5.21
N LEU A 27 -6.51 -2.76 4.80
CA LEU A 27 -7.80 -2.61 5.51
C LEU A 27 -8.78 -3.75 5.20
N TRP A 28 -8.35 -4.74 4.41
CA TRP A 28 -9.16 -5.87 3.97
C TRP A 28 -9.13 -6.99 5.01
N ASP A 29 -9.95 -6.85 6.04
CA ASP A 29 -10.44 -7.97 6.85
C ASP A 29 -11.67 -8.54 6.11
N ASP A 30 -11.45 -9.33 5.05
CA ASP A 30 -12.52 -10.16 4.50
C ASP A 30 -12.61 -11.36 5.42
N PRO A 31 -13.74 -11.60 6.09
CA PRO A 31 -13.91 -12.86 6.80
C PRO A 31 -13.95 -14.07 5.84
N PHE A 32 -14.06 -13.85 4.51
CA PHE A 32 -14.19 -14.93 3.52
C PHE A 32 -13.02 -15.06 2.55
N ASN A 33 -12.04 -14.17 2.59
CA ASN A 33 -10.90 -14.19 1.68
C ASN A 33 -9.77 -15.05 2.25
N THR A 34 -9.79 -16.32 1.90
CA THR A 34 -8.75 -17.29 2.29
C THR A 34 -7.57 -17.33 1.32
N LYS A 35 -7.63 -16.57 0.21
CA LYS A 35 -6.59 -16.60 -0.82
C LYS A 35 -5.47 -15.64 -0.45
N LEU A 36 -4.38 -16.23 0.01
CA LEU A 36 -3.14 -15.56 0.34
C LEU A 36 -2.23 -15.49 -0.89
N THR A 37 -1.54 -14.37 -1.06
CA THR A 37 -0.37 -14.29 -1.95
C THR A 37 0.78 -13.72 -1.13
N THR A 38 1.94 -14.36 -1.21
CA THR A 38 3.06 -14.10 -0.28
C THR A 38 4.20 -13.31 -0.89
N GLU A 39 4.11 -12.94 -2.17
CA GLU A 39 5.26 -12.35 -2.87
C GLU A 39 4.74 -11.32 -3.89
N LYS A 40 4.48 -10.10 -3.42
CA LYS A 40 4.11 -8.99 -4.31
C LYS A 40 4.95 -7.77 -4.03
N THR A 41 5.56 -7.23 -5.09
CA THR A 41 6.19 -5.92 -5.02
C THR A 41 5.16 -4.83 -5.30
N LEU A 42 5.16 -3.81 -4.45
CA LEU A 42 4.40 -2.58 -4.61
C LEU A 42 5.37 -1.41 -4.67
N TYR A 43 5.00 -0.42 -5.48
CA TYR A 43 5.76 0.80 -5.67
C TYR A 43 4.95 1.98 -5.17
N ARG A 44 5.62 2.92 -4.52
CA ARG A 44 4.98 4.12 -4.01
C ARG A 44 5.85 5.32 -4.29
N GLY A 45 5.36 6.20 -5.15
CA GLY A 45 5.92 7.53 -5.27
C GLY A 45 5.46 8.41 -4.10
N ALA A 46 6.37 9.22 -3.58
CA ALA A 46 6.07 10.31 -2.66
C ALA A 46 6.98 11.50 -2.92
N GLU A 47 6.45 12.70 -2.68
CA GLU A 47 7.27 13.89 -2.56
C GLU A 47 7.67 14.03 -1.08
N LEU A 48 8.96 13.93 -0.79
CA LEU A 48 9.52 14.12 0.54
C LEU A 48 10.38 15.38 0.58
N ASN A 49 10.34 16.10 1.69
CA ASN A 49 11.32 17.16 1.94
C ASN A 49 12.68 16.57 2.32
N LYS A 50 13.72 17.41 2.33
CA LYS A 50 15.10 16.97 2.58
C LYS A 50 15.26 16.38 3.99
N GLU A 51 14.54 16.92 4.95
CA GLU A 51 14.57 16.48 6.36
C GLU A 51 13.99 15.06 6.50
N GLN A 52 12.90 14.77 5.79
CA GLN A 52 12.28 13.45 5.74
C GLN A 52 13.19 12.43 5.06
N ILE A 53 13.85 12.81 3.95
CA ILE A 53 14.82 11.95 3.26
C ILE A 53 15.99 11.61 4.19
N ALA A 54 16.57 12.62 4.84
CA ALA A 54 17.67 12.42 5.79
C ALA A 54 17.27 11.50 6.96
N SER A 55 16.06 11.69 7.51
CA SER A 55 15.52 10.80 8.53
C SER A 55 15.39 9.37 8.03
N TYR A 56 14.97 9.16 6.77
CA TYR A 56 14.88 7.83 6.17
C TYR A 56 16.25 7.17 6.01
N GLU A 57 17.25 7.92 5.52
CA GLU A 57 18.63 7.44 5.38
C GLU A 57 19.26 7.07 6.72
N GLU A 58 18.92 7.79 7.79
CA GLU A 58 19.38 7.47 9.13
C GLU A 58 18.72 6.18 9.66
N MET A 59 17.40 6.05 9.51
CA MET A 59 16.68 4.84 9.93
C MET A 59 17.13 3.60 9.15
N ALA A 60 17.43 3.74 7.86
CA ALA A 60 17.90 2.62 7.04
C ALA A 60 19.26 2.04 7.49
N LYS A 61 19.97 2.70 8.42
CA LYS A 61 21.22 2.19 9.00
C LYS A 61 20.98 1.22 10.17
N ASP A 62 19.77 1.16 10.71
CA ASP A 62 19.39 0.27 11.80
C ASP A 62 18.12 -0.50 11.44
N ASP A 63 18.26 -1.82 11.24
CA ASP A 63 17.16 -2.72 10.88
C ASP A 63 16.04 -2.76 11.94
N LYS A 64 16.27 -2.23 13.14
CA LYS A 64 15.27 -2.11 14.21
C LYS A 64 14.64 -0.73 14.31
N ALA A 65 15.14 0.27 13.59
CA ALA A 65 14.57 1.61 13.60
C ALA A 65 13.22 1.62 12.88
N HIS A 66 12.23 2.31 13.46
CA HIS A 66 10.89 2.42 12.90
C HIS A 66 10.51 3.89 12.78
N GLY A 67 9.99 4.28 11.62
CA GLY A 67 9.53 5.64 11.34
C GLY A 67 8.09 5.65 10.84
N SER A 68 7.34 6.67 11.23
CA SER A 68 5.99 6.90 10.71
C SER A 68 5.96 8.18 9.88
N PHE A 69 5.43 8.09 8.67
CA PHE A 69 5.23 9.26 7.81
C PHE A 69 3.76 9.36 7.41
N GLN A 70 3.15 10.50 7.72
CA GLN A 70 1.79 10.80 7.30
C GLN A 70 1.84 11.25 5.84
N ALA A 71 1.63 10.32 4.91
CA ALA A 71 1.44 10.63 3.51
C ALA A 71 0.31 9.76 2.94
N TYR A 72 -0.68 10.40 2.33
CA TYR A 72 -1.79 9.73 1.65
C TYR A 72 -1.48 9.61 0.15
N THR A 73 -0.40 8.90 -0.20
CA THR A 73 -0.07 8.67 -1.61
C THR A 73 -0.46 7.27 -2.05
N SER A 74 -1.01 7.19 -3.27
CA SER A 74 -1.46 5.95 -3.89
C SER A 74 -0.27 5.01 -4.13
N THR A 75 -0.46 3.73 -3.86
CA THR A 75 0.52 2.66 -4.13
C THR A 75 0.16 1.97 -5.44
N SER A 76 1.14 1.50 -6.21
CA SER A 76 0.97 0.95 -7.56
C SER A 76 1.73 -0.36 -7.73
N ARG A 77 1.22 -1.28 -8.55
CA ARG A 77 1.97 -2.47 -9.01
C ARG A 77 2.85 -2.18 -10.21
N ASN A 78 2.65 -1.04 -10.87
CA ASN A 78 3.44 -0.57 -11.99
C ASN A 78 4.42 0.50 -11.50
N ARG A 79 5.72 0.22 -11.63
CA ARG A 79 6.82 1.09 -11.22
C ARG A 79 6.82 2.42 -11.98
N GLU A 80 6.75 2.39 -13.31
CA GLU A 80 6.74 3.60 -14.16
C GLU A 80 5.59 4.55 -13.81
N LYS A 81 4.45 4.01 -13.38
CA LYS A 81 3.34 4.83 -12.88
C LYS A 81 3.66 5.44 -11.52
N ALA A 82 4.26 4.68 -10.61
CA ALA A 82 4.63 5.17 -9.28
C ALA A 82 5.71 6.26 -9.33
N GLU A 83 6.70 6.11 -10.22
CA GLU A 83 7.79 7.07 -10.42
C GLU A 83 7.31 8.45 -10.89
N LYS A 84 6.09 8.56 -11.43
CA LYS A 84 5.48 9.84 -11.79
C LYS A 84 5.00 10.64 -10.56
N PHE A 85 5.01 10.05 -9.37
CA PHE A 85 4.50 10.68 -8.15
C PHE A 85 5.65 11.07 -7.23
N GLY A 86 6.13 12.30 -7.39
CA GLY A 86 7.08 12.94 -6.47
C GLY A 86 8.55 12.55 -6.69
N ASN A 87 9.40 12.91 -5.74
CA ASN A 87 10.86 12.80 -5.81
C ASN A 87 11.45 11.52 -5.22
N THR A 88 10.66 10.69 -4.55
CA THR A 88 11.11 9.48 -3.85
C THR A 88 10.25 8.28 -4.23
N LEU A 89 10.88 7.11 -4.45
CA LEU A 89 10.20 5.86 -4.75
C LEU A 89 10.46 4.82 -3.64
N PHE A 90 9.41 4.41 -2.94
CA PHE A 90 9.48 3.23 -2.07
C PHE A 90 9.19 1.96 -2.87
N ILE A 91 10.04 0.96 -2.68
CA ILE A 91 9.86 -0.41 -3.17
C ILE A 91 9.51 -1.26 -1.96
N MET A 92 8.29 -1.80 -1.94
CA MET A 92 7.77 -2.54 -0.79
C MET A 92 7.50 -3.97 -1.20
N GLU A 93 8.09 -4.90 -0.46
CA GLU A 93 7.80 -6.33 -0.57
C GLU A 93 6.66 -6.69 0.37
N VAL A 94 5.57 -7.17 -0.20
CA VAL A 94 4.40 -7.60 0.56
C VAL A 94 4.56 -9.07 0.86
N LEU A 95 4.88 -9.36 2.13
CA LEU A 95 5.05 -10.72 2.64
C LEU A 95 3.72 -11.48 2.72
N ILE A 96 2.62 -10.76 2.99
CA ILE A 96 1.28 -11.33 3.08
C ILE A 96 0.28 -10.32 2.50
N ALA A 97 -0.46 -10.73 1.46
CA ALA A 97 -1.63 -10.02 0.98
C ALA A 97 -2.80 -10.99 0.75
N PHE A 98 -3.98 -10.57 1.19
CA PHE A 98 -5.23 -11.24 0.82
C PHE A 98 -5.70 -10.73 -0.54
N ILE A 99 -6.05 -11.66 -1.44
CA ILE A 99 -6.43 -11.34 -2.83
C ILE A 99 -7.83 -11.85 -3.15
N ALA A 100 -8.71 -10.95 -3.54
CA ALA A 100 -10.10 -11.27 -3.85
C ALA A 100 -10.37 -11.60 -5.32
#